data_AF-A0A4V3WKK0-F1
#
_entry.id   AF-A0A4V3WKK0-F1
#
_cell.length_a   1.000
_cell.length_b   1.000
_cell.length_c   1.000
_cell.angle_alpha   90.00
_cell.angle_beta   90.00
_cell.angle_gamma   90.00
#
_symmetry.space_group_name_H-M   'P 1'
#
loop_
_entity.id
_entity.type
_entity.pdbx_description
1 polymer ?
#
loop_
_entity_poly.entity_id
_entity_poly.type
_entity_poly.pdbx_seq_one_letter_code
_entity_poly.pdbx_strand_id
1 'polypeptide(L)'
;MFLTVLGLNGCPVAGDEALHANVTKLSYDWEPCSRVIRRWEDSPSTIIPLLQELMANGLRVWVFSGDLDGRLPVTSTKYSINKMKLHLKTPWHPWYLNGEVGGYTEVYKGDLTFATVRGAGHQVPSYQPARALSLIMHFLAGTPLPNSTTLLQ
;
A
#
# COMPACT_ATOMS: atom_id res chain seq x y z
N MET A 1 3.52 -4.17 -0.66
CA MET A 1 2.81 -4.52 -1.91
C MET A 1 2.48 -6.00 -1.84
N PHE A 2 1.23 -6.36 -1.59
CA PHE A 2 0.81 -7.78 -1.63
C PHE A 2 0.29 -8.04 -3.04
N LEU A 3 1.05 -8.82 -3.81
CA LEU A 3 0.57 -9.46 -5.02
C LEU A 3 -0.41 -10.56 -4.58
N THR A 4 -1.59 -10.63 -5.18
CA THR A 4 -2.47 -11.79 -5.03
C THR A 4 -1.76 -12.98 -5.66
N VAL A 5 -1.08 -13.80 -4.85
CA VAL A 5 -0.61 -15.11 -5.28
C VAL A 5 -1.84 -15.99 -5.37
N LEU A 6 -2.22 -16.40 -6.58
CA LEU A 6 -3.18 -17.49 -6.78
C LEU A 6 -2.66 -18.69 -5.97
N GLY A 7 -3.49 -19.21 -5.06
CA GLY A 7 -3.06 -20.09 -3.99
C GLY A 7 -2.20 -21.26 -4.48
N LEU A 8 -0.99 -21.37 -3.93
CA LEU A 8 -0.06 -22.47 -4.21
C LEU A 8 -0.51 -23.80 -3.57
N ASN A 9 -1.46 -23.75 -2.63
CA ASN A 9 -1.89 -24.92 -1.84
C ASN A 9 -3.14 -25.63 -2.41
N GLY A 10 -3.57 -25.32 -3.63
CA GLY A 10 -4.84 -25.80 -4.20
C GLY A 10 -4.75 -26.73 -5.42
N CYS A 11 -3.57 -26.92 -6.01
CA CYS A 11 -3.37 -27.87 -7.10
C CYS A 11 -2.08 -28.65 -6.84
N PRO A 12 -2.16 -29.95 -6.53
CA PRO A 12 -0.95 -30.74 -6.46
C PRO A 12 -0.33 -30.74 -7.86
N VAL A 13 1.00 -30.63 -7.93
CA VAL A 13 1.88 -30.70 -9.11
C VAL A 13 1.95 -29.54 -10.12
N ALA A 14 0.87 -28.81 -10.47
CA ALA A 14 0.97 -27.85 -11.59
C ALA A 14 1.63 -26.50 -11.26
N GLY A 15 1.47 -25.99 -10.03
CA GLY A 15 1.94 -24.65 -9.66
C GLY A 15 3.46 -24.57 -9.46
N ASP A 16 4.01 -25.51 -8.68
CA ASP A 16 5.44 -25.50 -8.33
C ASP A 16 6.32 -25.80 -9.54
N GLU A 17 5.94 -26.73 -10.41
CA GLU A 17 6.68 -27.03 -11.64
C GLU A 17 6.68 -25.84 -12.60
N ALA A 18 5.53 -25.17 -12.77
CA ALA A 18 5.42 -23.99 -13.63
C ALA A 18 6.19 -22.77 -13.10
N LEU A 19 6.32 -22.66 -11.78
CA LEU A 19 7.09 -21.59 -11.13
C LEU A 19 8.55 -21.96 -10.87
N HIS A 20 8.97 -23.19 -11.21
CA HIS A 20 10.25 -23.77 -10.81
C HIS A 20 10.51 -23.64 -9.30
N ALA A 21 9.45 -23.72 -8.49
CA ALA A 21 9.52 -23.73 -7.04
C ALA A 21 9.75 -25.16 -6.52
N ASN A 22 10.24 -25.26 -5.28
CA ASN A 22 10.38 -26.55 -4.59
C ASN A 22 11.23 -27.63 -5.32
N VAL A 23 12.20 -27.22 -6.15
CA VAL A 23 13.04 -28.12 -6.95
C VAL A 23 13.77 -29.18 -6.10
N THR A 24 14.17 -28.81 -4.89
CA THR A 24 14.88 -29.70 -3.95
C THR A 24 13.95 -30.53 -3.06
N LYS A 25 12.63 -30.50 -3.29
CA LYS A 25 11.61 -31.26 -2.54
C LYS A 25 11.69 -31.01 -1.03
N LEU A 26 11.44 -29.76 -0.63
CA LEU A 26 11.29 -29.33 0.75
C LEU A 26 10.32 -30.25 1.50
N SER A 27 10.63 -30.52 2.76
CA SER A 27 9.88 -31.46 3.60
C SER A 27 8.62 -30.86 4.22
N TYR A 28 8.22 -29.66 3.82
CA TYR A 28 7.08 -28.93 4.35
C TYR A 28 6.37 -28.19 3.22
N ASP A 29 5.07 -27.99 3.38
CA ASP A 29 4.23 -27.31 2.40
C ASP A 29 4.45 -25.80 2.44
N TRP A 30 4.12 -25.13 1.34
CA TRP A 30 4.11 -23.68 1.32
C TRP A 30 3.04 -23.14 2.28
N GLU A 31 3.41 -22.11 3.05
CA GLU A 31 2.49 -21.39 3.93
C GLU A 31 2.66 -19.88 3.70
N PRO A 32 1.58 -19.07 3.80
CA PRO A 32 1.65 -17.63 3.59
C PRO A 32 2.52 -16.89 4.64
N CYS A 33 2.67 -17.47 5.83
CA CYS A 33 3.50 -16.93 6.91
C CYS A 33 4.25 -18.07 7.62
N SER A 34 5.54 -17.91 7.89
CA SER A 34 6.32 -18.91 8.62
C SER A 34 6.02 -18.87 10.13
N ARG A 35 5.69 -20.03 10.70
CA ARG A 35 5.58 -20.20 12.17
C ARG A 35 6.92 -20.36 12.87
N VAL A 36 8.01 -20.55 12.13
CA VAL A 36 9.38 -20.68 12.66
C VAL A 36 9.97 -19.29 12.94
N ILE A 37 9.77 -18.35 12.01
CA ILE A 37 10.25 -16.97 12.15
C ILE A 37 9.22 -16.18 12.99
N ARG A 38 9.30 -16.32 14.31
CA ARG A 38 8.35 -15.67 15.25
C ARG A 38 8.83 -14.34 15.80
N ARG A 39 10.15 -14.14 15.90
CA ARG A 39 10.76 -12.94 16.45
C ARG A 39 11.86 -12.48 15.52
N TRP A 40 11.83 -11.19 15.23
CA TRP A 40 12.88 -10.50 14.51
C TRP A 40 13.56 -9.53 15.48
N GLU A 41 14.89 -9.53 15.51
CA GLU A 41 15.63 -8.74 16.50
C GLU A 41 15.81 -7.28 16.07
N ASP A 42 16.17 -7.05 14.81
CA ASP A 42 16.35 -5.70 14.27
C ASP A 42 15.02 -5.09 13.79
N SER A 43 14.37 -4.34 14.67
CA SER A 43 13.10 -3.67 14.39
C SER A 43 13.13 -2.24 14.90
N PRO A 44 13.67 -1.27 14.14
CA PRO A 44 13.67 0.14 14.50
C PRO A 44 12.26 0.62 14.85
N SER A 45 12.13 1.45 15.89
CA SER A 45 10.84 1.94 16.37
C SER A 45 10.17 2.93 15.42
N THR A 46 10.89 3.42 14.40
CA THR A 46 10.37 4.34 13.39
C THR A 46 11.16 4.26 12.08
N ILE A 47 10.49 4.57 10.98
CA ILE A 47 11.07 4.75 9.65
C ILE A 47 11.09 6.22 9.20
N ILE A 48 10.66 7.16 10.05
CA ILE A 48 10.55 8.58 9.70
C ILE A 48 11.86 9.15 9.13
N PRO A 49 13.04 8.93 9.75
CA PRO A 49 14.29 9.45 9.22
C PRO A 49 14.58 8.97 7.80
N LEU A 50 14.28 7.70 7.50
CA LEU A 50 14.44 7.13 6.16
C LEU A 50 13.49 7.80 5.16
N LEU A 51 12.21 8.02 5.51
CA LEU A 51 11.27 8.71 4.63
C LEU A 51 11.74 10.14 4.31
N GLN A 52 12.25 10.86 5.32
CA GLN A 52 12.78 12.22 5.15
C GLN A 52 14.02 12.23 4.25
N GLU A 53 14.91 11.25 4.38
CA GLU A 53 16.08 11.08 3.50
C GLU A 53 15.66 10.82 2.04
N LEU A 54 14.71 9.93 1.81
CA LEU A 54 14.19 9.65 0.45
C LEU A 54 13.61 10.93 -0.18
N MET A 55 12.81 11.68 0.57
CA MET A 55 12.24 12.95 0.13
C MET A 55 13.33 14.00 -0.16
N ALA A 56 14.36 14.10 0.68
CA ALA A 56 15.46 15.04 0.50
C ALA A 56 16.29 14.75 -0.76
N ASN A 57 16.33 13.48 -1.20
CA ASN A 57 16.95 13.04 -2.44
C ASN A 57 16.02 13.09 -3.66
N GLY A 58 14.86 13.75 -3.55
CA GLY A 58 13.93 13.93 -4.66
C GLY A 58 13.12 12.68 -5.03
N LEU A 59 13.09 11.65 -4.18
CA LEU A 59 12.25 10.48 -4.39
C LEU A 59 10.81 10.77 -3.95
N ARG A 60 9.85 10.46 -4.84
CA ARG A 60 8.42 10.59 -4.58
C ARG A 60 7.96 9.52 -3.61
N VAL A 61 7.36 9.94 -2.49
CA VAL A 61 6.89 9.03 -1.44
C VAL A 61 5.36 9.03 -1.39
N TRP A 62 4.74 7.87 -1.58
CA TRP A 62 3.30 7.70 -1.38
C TRP A 62 3.06 6.73 -0.23
N VAL A 63 2.27 7.19 0.74
CA VAL A 63 1.76 6.36 1.83
C VAL A 63 0.26 6.20 1.61
N PHE A 64 -0.26 4.97 1.70
CA PHE A 64 -1.69 4.75 1.60
C PHE A 64 -2.21 3.82 2.70
N SER A 65 -3.49 3.94 3.03
CA SER A 65 -4.14 3.11 4.06
C SER A 65 -5.57 2.79 3.68
N GLY A 66 -6.00 1.56 3.92
CA GLY A 66 -7.43 1.21 3.92
C GLY A 66 -8.11 1.78 5.16
N ASP A 67 -9.24 2.45 5.00
CA ASP A 67 -9.91 3.14 6.11
C ASP A 67 -10.67 2.21 7.09
N LEU A 68 -10.80 0.93 6.75
CA LEU A 68 -11.39 -0.10 7.59
C LEU A 68 -10.36 -1.05 8.21
N ASP A 69 -9.06 -0.74 8.11
CA ASP A 69 -8.02 -1.54 8.77
C ASP A 69 -7.96 -1.26 10.28
N GLY A 70 -8.32 -2.25 11.08
CA GLY A 70 -8.20 -2.20 12.55
C GLY A 70 -6.81 -2.55 13.08
N ARG A 71 -5.92 -3.12 12.27
CA ARG A 71 -4.55 -3.47 12.70
C ARG A 71 -3.59 -2.30 12.57
N LEU A 72 -3.58 -1.62 11.41
CA LEU A 72 -2.82 -0.39 11.15
C LEU A 72 -3.77 0.72 10.66
N PRO A 73 -4.52 1.36 11.57
CA PRO A 73 -5.55 2.31 11.19
C PRO A 73 -4.97 3.61 10.61
N VAL A 74 -5.79 4.29 9.80
CA VAL A 74 -5.51 5.61 9.20
C VAL A 74 -4.98 6.60 10.23
N THR A 75 -5.54 6.62 11.43
CA THR A 75 -5.12 7.51 12.53
C THR A 75 -3.65 7.33 12.89
N SER A 76 -3.17 6.09 13.03
CA SER A 76 -1.76 5.78 13.32
C SER A 76 -0.82 6.30 12.24
N THR A 77 -1.20 6.13 10.97
CA THR A 77 -0.45 6.65 9.82
C THR A 77 -0.41 8.19 9.85
N LYS A 78 -1.55 8.86 10.06
CA LYS A 78 -1.61 10.32 10.15
C LYS A 78 -0.78 10.86 11.32
N TYR A 79 -0.78 10.20 12.48
CA TYR A 79 0.06 10.59 13.61
C TYR A 79 1.55 10.48 13.27
N SER A 80 1.96 9.40 12.61
CA SER A 80 3.34 9.22 12.16
C SER A 80 3.77 10.31 11.17
N ILE A 81 2.91 10.65 10.20
CA ILE A 81 3.19 11.72 9.23
C ILE A 81 3.28 13.08 9.92
N ASN A 82 2.39 13.36 10.89
CA ASN A 82 2.42 14.61 11.64
C ASN A 82 3.70 14.80 12.49
N LYS A 83 4.40 13.71 12.86
CA LYS A 83 5.71 13.82 13.52
C LYS A 83 6.80 14.37 12.60
N MET A 84 6.65 14.25 11.28
CA MET A 84 7.61 14.79 10.31
C MET A 84 7.54 16.32 10.16
N LYS A 85 6.49 16.97 10.70
CA LYS A 85 6.29 18.44 10.66
C LYS A 85 6.36 19.03 9.25
N LEU A 86 5.89 18.27 8.27
CA LEU A 86 5.84 18.70 6.88
C LEU A 86 4.76 19.76 6.66
N HIS A 87 5.02 20.72 5.80
CA HIS A 87 4.03 21.70 5.37
C HIS A 87 3.08 21.10 4.34
N LEU A 88 1.78 21.38 4.45
CA LEU A 88 0.80 21.01 3.43
C LEU A 88 1.06 21.77 2.13
N LYS A 89 1.01 21.04 1.01
CA LYS A 89 0.95 21.55 -0.36
C LYS A 89 -0.49 21.57 -0.85
N THR A 90 -1.24 20.50 -0.56
CA THR A 90 -2.67 20.39 -0.87
C THR A 90 -3.39 19.84 0.36
N PRO A 91 -4.41 20.55 0.88
CA PRO A 91 -5.13 20.11 2.08
C PRO A 91 -5.92 18.82 1.80
N TRP A 92 -6.36 18.17 2.87
CA TRP A 92 -7.20 16.98 2.83
C TRP A 92 -8.45 17.17 1.97
N HIS A 93 -8.61 16.38 0.92
CA HIS A 93 -9.74 16.44 -0.01
C HIS A 93 -10.12 15.04 -0.52
N PRO A 94 -11.37 14.82 -0.96
CA PRO A 94 -11.76 13.56 -1.56
C PRO A 94 -11.07 13.36 -2.91
N TRP A 95 -10.76 12.12 -3.22
CA TRP A 95 -10.43 11.69 -4.59
C TRP A 95 -11.48 10.71 -5.09
N TYR A 96 -11.62 10.62 -6.41
CA TYR A 96 -12.75 9.96 -7.05
C TYR A 96 -12.30 8.85 -8.00
N LEU A 97 -13.16 7.86 -8.14
CA LEU A 97 -13.10 6.86 -9.20
C LEU A 97 -14.52 6.57 -9.66
N ASN A 98 -14.77 6.69 -10.97
CA ASN A 98 -16.08 6.44 -11.58
C ASN A 98 -17.23 7.21 -10.92
N GLY A 99 -17.02 8.49 -10.59
CA GLY A 99 -18.03 9.34 -9.97
C GLY A 99 -18.25 9.12 -8.46
N GLU A 100 -17.60 8.13 -7.86
CA GLU A 100 -17.69 7.86 -6.43
C GLU A 100 -16.44 8.30 -5.68
N VAL A 101 -16.59 8.63 -4.39
CA VAL A 101 -15.45 8.89 -3.50
C VAL A 101 -14.64 7.60 -3.33
N GLY A 102 -13.45 7.57 -3.93
CA GLY A 102 -12.48 6.49 -3.80
C GLY A 102 -11.76 6.51 -2.45
N GLY A 103 -11.68 7.69 -1.83
CA GLY A 103 -11.10 7.93 -0.52
C GLY A 103 -10.75 9.40 -0.36
N TYR A 104 -9.78 9.69 0.49
CA TYR A 104 -9.28 11.05 0.70
C TYR A 104 -7.78 11.11 0.53
N THR A 105 -7.25 12.28 0.18
CA THR A 105 -5.82 12.47 0.00
C THR A 105 -5.39 13.85 0.49
N GLU A 106 -4.15 13.93 0.97
CA GLU A 106 -3.45 15.19 1.23
C GLU A 106 -2.03 15.10 0.71
N VAL A 107 -1.48 16.24 0.29
CA VAL A 107 -0.15 16.33 -0.32
C VAL A 107 0.69 17.27 0.52
N TYR A 108 1.90 16.85 0.85
CA TYR A 108 2.87 17.63 1.61
C TYR A 108 3.97 18.17 0.67
N LYS A 109 4.62 19.25 1.08
CA LYS A 109 5.85 19.72 0.43
C LYS A 109 6.94 18.64 0.59
N GLY A 110 7.83 18.54 -0.40
CA GLY A 110 8.82 17.44 -0.48
C GLY A 110 8.26 16.15 -1.11
N ASP A 111 7.15 16.25 -1.84
CA ASP A 111 6.54 15.18 -2.64
C ASP A 111 6.16 13.90 -1.87
N LEU A 112 5.73 14.08 -0.62
CA LEU A 112 4.99 13.07 0.12
C LEU A 112 3.48 13.23 -0.10
N THR A 113 2.82 12.16 -0.54
CA THR A 113 1.36 12.08 -0.67
C THR A 113 0.82 11.03 0.29
N PHE A 114 -0.23 11.37 1.03
CA PHE A 114 -0.98 10.42 1.84
C PHE A 114 -2.39 10.25 1.26
N ALA A 115 -2.78 9.00 1.01
CA ALA A 115 -4.10 8.65 0.48
C ALA A 115 -4.79 7.56 1.31
N THR A 116 -6.09 7.68 1.51
CA THR A 116 -6.93 6.60 2.02
C THR A 116 -7.69 5.93 0.89
N VAL A 117 -8.05 4.67 1.09
CA VAL A 117 -8.97 3.96 0.22
C VAL A 117 -10.22 3.63 1.01
N ARG A 118 -11.34 4.23 0.59
CA ARG A 118 -12.64 4.04 1.21
C ARG A 118 -13.11 2.60 1.07
N GLY A 119 -13.55 2.01 2.16
CA GLY A 119 -14.09 0.65 2.19
C GLY A 119 -13.03 -0.45 2.01
N ALA A 120 -11.76 -0.16 2.32
CA ALA A 120 -10.68 -1.12 2.22
C ALA A 120 -10.09 -1.46 3.61
N GLY A 121 -9.76 -2.73 3.83
CA GLY A 121 -9.00 -3.18 4.99
C GLY A 121 -7.48 -3.14 4.76
N HIS A 122 -6.72 -3.92 5.54
CA HIS A 122 -5.26 -3.97 5.48
C HIS A 122 -4.71 -4.31 4.08
N GLN A 123 -5.33 -5.28 3.41
CA GLN A 123 -4.97 -5.71 2.05
C GLN A 123 -5.79 -4.94 1.01
N VAL A 124 -5.52 -3.65 0.88
CA VAL A 124 -6.30 -2.72 0.02
C VAL A 124 -6.64 -3.28 -1.37
N PRO A 125 -5.71 -3.88 -2.16
CA PRO A 125 -6.04 -4.43 -3.47
C PRO A 125 -7.05 -5.59 -3.44
N SER A 126 -7.12 -6.35 -2.35
CA SER A 126 -8.08 -7.45 -2.20
C SER A 126 -9.50 -6.95 -1.92
N TYR A 127 -9.64 -5.82 -1.21
CA TYR A 127 -10.95 -5.24 -0.87
C TYR A 127 -11.46 -4.26 -1.93
N GLN A 128 -10.57 -3.47 -2.53
CA GLN A 128 -10.92 -2.39 -3.45
C GLN A 128 -9.96 -2.39 -4.65
N PRO A 129 -10.00 -3.42 -5.53
CA PRO A 129 -9.01 -3.63 -6.59
C PRO A 129 -8.95 -2.48 -7.59
N ALA A 130 -10.10 -1.95 -8.03
CA ALA A 130 -10.13 -0.83 -8.98
C ALA A 130 -9.51 0.46 -8.40
N ARG A 131 -9.78 0.73 -7.11
CA ARG A 131 -9.22 1.88 -6.39
C ARG A 131 -7.72 1.72 -6.14
N ALA A 132 -7.28 0.50 -5.81
CA ALA A 132 -5.86 0.18 -5.67
C ALA A 132 -5.10 0.31 -7.01
N LEU A 133 -5.72 -0.12 -8.11
CA LEU A 133 -5.17 0.05 -9.46
C LEU A 133 -5.03 1.53 -9.81
N SER A 134 -6.06 2.34 -9.52
CA SER A 134 -5.99 3.80 -9.72
C SER A 134 -4.82 4.42 -8.93
N LEU A 135 -4.64 4.05 -7.65
CA LEU A 135 -3.52 4.51 -6.83
C LEU A 135 -2.16 4.24 -7.49
N ILE A 136 -1.89 3.00 -7.89
CA ILE A 136 -0.58 2.64 -8.45
C ILE A 136 -0.35 3.29 -9.82
N MET A 137 -1.39 3.39 -10.66
CA MET A 137 -1.26 4.04 -11.97
C MET A 137 -0.92 5.53 -11.84
N HIS A 138 -1.59 6.25 -10.93
CA HIS A 138 -1.30 7.67 -10.70
C HIS A 138 0.08 7.87 -10.03
N PHE A 139 0.47 6.98 -9.12
CA PHE A 139 1.81 7.00 -8.53
C PHE A 139 2.90 6.82 -9.60
N LEU A 140 2.76 5.83 -10.49
CA LEU A 140 3.73 5.55 -11.55
C LEU A 140 3.79 6.69 -12.58
N ALA A 141 2.63 7.20 -13.00
CA ALA A 141 2.53 8.33 -13.91
C ALA A 141 3.01 9.66 -13.30
N GLY A 142 3.13 9.74 -11.97
CA GLY A 142 3.49 10.99 -11.28
C GLY A 142 2.38 12.04 -11.32
N THR A 143 1.13 11.61 -11.48
CA THR A 143 -0.04 12.47 -11.55
C THR A 143 -0.80 12.47 -10.22
N PRO A 144 -1.48 13.57 -9.84
CA PRO A 144 -2.38 13.59 -8.69
C PRO A 144 -3.53 12.58 -8.84
N LEU A 145 -4.11 12.14 -7.71
CA LEU A 145 -5.36 11.37 -7.76
C LEU A 145 -6.52 12.21 -8.33
N PRO A 146 -7.51 11.60 -9.00
CA PRO A 146 -8.60 12.34 -9.63
C PRO A 146 -9.42 13.12 -8.60
N ASN A 147 -9.60 14.42 -8.85
CA ASN A 147 -10.30 15.35 -7.96
C ASN A 147 -11.72 15.71 -8.43
N SER A 148 -12.19 15.14 -9.55
CA SER A 148 -13.52 15.37 -10.09
C SER A 148 -14.29 14.07 -10.23
N THR A 149 -15.62 14.19 -10.23
CA THR A 149 -16.56 13.11 -10.52
C THR A 149 -16.62 12.74 -12.01
N THR A 150 -15.77 13.34 -12.86
CA THR A 150 -15.83 13.13 -14.31
C THR A 150 -15.50 11.68 -14.62
N LEU A 151 -16.44 10.98 -15.26
CA LEU A 151 -16.20 9.65 -15.82
C LEU A 151 -15.05 9.78 -16.82
N LEU A 152 -14.00 8.97 -16.67
CA LEU A 152 -13.02 8.78 -17.74
C LEU A 152 -13.81 8.23 -18.93
N GLN A 153 -14.03 9.06 -19.95
CA GLN A 153 -14.49 8.64 -21.28
C GLN A 153 -13.34 7.97 -22.03
#